data_AF-A0A318CUE8-F1
#
_entry.id   AF-A0A318CUE8-F1
#
_cell.length_a   1.000
_cell.length_b   1.000
_cell.length_c   1.000
_cell.angle_alpha   90.00
_cell.angle_beta   90.00
_cell.angle_gamma   90.00
#
_symmetry.space_group_name_H-M   'P 1'
#
loop_
_entity.id
_entity.type
_entity.pdbx_description
1 polymer ?
#
loop_
_entity_poly.entity_id
_entity_poly.type
_entity_poly.pdbx_seq_one_letter_code
_entity_poly.pdbx_strand_id
1 'polypeptide(L)'
;MVRYYGWYSNRSRGNRRKEAGLKTDIPDSTTVPEEIEALDVSTYKPCRIPPKTWRECIKKVWEVDPLECPKCHAGMKIISFITGSQPEVIRQILEHLGLWEKSRSPPKRPQPFQDVIQEPIDDGWPAHEEPFCTVN
;
A
#
# COMPACT_ATOMS: atom_id res chain seq x y z
N MET A 1 -21.17 -1.27 5.45
CA MET A 1 -20.52 -0.69 4.25
C MET A 1 -19.19 -1.38 4.03
N VAL A 2 -19.08 -2.28 3.05
CA VAL A 2 -17.91 -3.16 2.85
C VAL A 2 -16.84 -2.44 2.03
N ARG A 3 -15.63 -2.33 2.57
CA ARG A 3 -14.54 -1.53 2.02
C ARG A 3 -13.61 -2.38 1.13
N TYR A 4 -13.78 -2.25 -0.19
CA TYR A 4 -13.15 -3.03 -1.26
C TYR A 4 -11.67 -2.72 -1.53
N TYR A 5 -10.90 -2.24 -0.55
CA TYR A 5 -9.54 -1.72 -0.80
C TYR A 5 -8.54 -2.78 -1.27
N GLY A 6 -8.81 -4.06 -1.02
CA GLY A 6 -7.91 -5.16 -1.39
C GLY A 6 -8.05 -5.64 -2.84
N TRP A 7 -9.19 -5.41 -3.50
CA TRP A 7 -9.53 -6.11 -4.77
C TRP A 7 -8.67 -5.69 -5.95
N TYR A 8 -8.20 -4.43 -5.98
CA TYR A 8 -7.39 -3.90 -7.08
C TYR A 8 -5.88 -3.94 -6.83
N SER A 9 -5.41 -4.39 -5.67
CA SER A 9 -3.96 -4.46 -5.40
C SER A 9 -3.24 -5.46 -6.33
N ASN A 10 -1.99 -5.17 -6.67
CA ASN A 10 -1.17 -6.06 -7.51
C ASN A 10 -1.02 -7.47 -6.91
N ARG A 11 -1.00 -7.56 -5.57
CA ARG A 11 -0.99 -8.83 -4.84
C ARG A 11 -2.28 -9.64 -5.08
N SER A 12 -3.45 -9.03 -4.94
CA SER A 12 -4.75 -9.69 -5.17
C SER A 12 -4.99 -10.07 -6.63
N ARG A 13 -4.46 -9.28 -7.56
CA ARG A 13 -4.45 -9.63 -9.00
C ARG A 13 -3.52 -10.82 -9.28
N GLY A 14 -2.33 -10.82 -8.68
CA GLY A 14 -1.37 -11.92 -8.79
C GLY A 14 -1.92 -13.23 -8.22
N ASN A 15 -2.56 -13.20 -7.05
CA ASN A 15 -3.18 -14.38 -6.45
C ASN A 15 -4.29 -14.97 -7.33
N ARG A 16 -5.21 -14.14 -7.86
CA ARG A 16 -6.24 -14.63 -8.78
C ARG A 16 -5.67 -15.25 -10.05
N ARG A 17 -4.55 -14.72 -10.55
CA ARG A 17 -3.87 -15.28 -11.73
C ARG A 17 -3.24 -16.65 -11.41
N LYS A 18 -2.67 -16.82 -10.22
CA LYS A 18 -2.13 -18.10 -9.74
C LYS A 18 -3.26 -19.13 -9.52
N GLU A 19 -4.34 -18.73 -8.87
CA GLU A 19 -5.51 -19.58 -8.62
C GLU A 19 -6.24 -19.95 -9.92
N ALA A 20 -6.33 -19.05 -10.90
CA ALA A 20 -6.89 -19.36 -12.21
C ALA A 20 -6.02 -20.34 -13.01
N GLY A 21 -4.70 -20.34 -12.79
CA GLY A 21 -3.78 -21.31 -13.38
C GLY A 21 -3.73 -22.67 -12.68
N LEU A 22 -4.31 -22.78 -11.47
CA LEU A 22 -4.30 -24.00 -10.65
C LEU A 22 -5.60 -24.82 -10.73
N LYS A 23 -6.64 -24.32 -11.41
CA LYS A 23 -8.00 -24.91 -11.42
C LYS A 23 -8.26 -25.94 -12.52
N THR A 24 -7.29 -26.25 -13.36
CA THR A 24 -7.34 -27.42 -14.24
C THR A 24 -6.64 -28.56 -13.50
N ASP A 25 -7.40 -29.37 -12.75
CA ASP A 25 -7.23 -30.83 -12.64
C ASP A 25 -8.00 -31.39 -11.40
N ILE A 26 -9.14 -32.04 -11.71
CA ILE A 26 -9.76 -33.22 -11.06
C ILE A 26 -10.76 -33.00 -9.89
N PRO A 27 -11.84 -33.82 -9.80
CA PRO A 27 -13.16 -33.39 -9.34
C PRO A 27 -13.61 -33.90 -7.95
N ASP A 28 -14.70 -33.25 -7.55
CA ASP A 28 -15.75 -33.50 -6.55
C ASP A 28 -15.93 -34.91 -5.97
N SER A 29 -15.96 -34.99 -4.63
CA SER A 29 -16.99 -35.68 -3.82
C SER A 29 -16.43 -36.05 -2.44
N THR A 30 -17.06 -35.59 -1.36
CA THR A 30 -17.60 -36.44 -0.26
C THR A 30 -18.16 -35.53 0.84
N THR A 31 -19.47 -35.63 1.05
CA THR A 31 -20.30 -34.99 2.07
C THR A 31 -20.29 -35.77 3.40
N VAL A 32 -20.05 -35.10 4.53
CA VAL A 32 -20.53 -35.47 5.89
C VAL A 32 -20.49 -34.25 6.85
N PRO A 33 -21.23 -34.23 7.98
CA PRO A 33 -22.15 -33.14 8.31
C PRO A 33 -21.70 -32.21 9.44
N GLU A 34 -22.42 -31.10 9.50
CA GLU A 34 -22.37 -29.90 10.36
C GLU A 34 -22.46 -30.20 11.87
N GLU A 35 -21.44 -29.79 12.65
CA GLU A 35 -21.57 -29.06 13.93
C GLU A 35 -20.17 -28.83 14.58
N ILE A 36 -19.92 -27.57 14.97
CA ILE A 36 -18.65 -26.94 15.35
C ILE A 36 -17.80 -26.52 14.12
N GLU A 37 -18.09 -25.33 13.60
CA GLU A 37 -17.16 -24.61 12.73
C GLU A 37 -15.93 -24.20 13.56
N ALA A 38 -14.98 -25.12 13.72
CA ALA A 38 -13.63 -24.75 14.08
C ALA A 38 -13.13 -23.80 12.99
N LEU A 39 -13.03 -22.51 13.31
CA LEU A 39 -12.39 -21.54 12.44
C LEU A 39 -10.96 -22.05 12.18
N ASP A 40 -10.73 -22.57 10.97
CA ASP A 40 -9.43 -23.09 10.57
C ASP A 40 -8.41 -21.94 10.50
N VAL A 41 -7.70 -21.74 11.62
CA VAL A 41 -6.67 -20.70 11.78
C VAL A 41 -5.39 -21.09 11.03
N SER A 42 -5.28 -22.29 10.44
CA SER A 42 -4.09 -22.69 9.68
C SER A 42 -3.83 -21.78 8.47
N THR A 43 -4.89 -21.16 7.95
CA THR A 43 -4.82 -20.18 6.85
C THR A 43 -4.59 -18.74 7.34
N TYR A 44 -4.60 -18.49 8.65
CA TYR A 44 -4.35 -17.17 9.23
C TYR A 44 -2.89 -16.77 9.05
N LYS A 45 -2.63 -15.97 8.02
CA LYS A 45 -1.35 -15.28 7.85
C LYS A 45 -1.44 -13.97 8.61
N PRO A 46 -0.71 -13.79 9.74
CA PRO A 46 -0.72 -12.53 10.45
C PRO A 46 -0.34 -11.41 9.47
N CYS A 47 -1.15 -10.35 9.45
CA CYS A 47 -0.83 -9.19 8.63
C CYS A 47 0.59 -8.72 8.99
N ARG A 48 1.40 -8.50 7.96
CA ARG A 48 2.78 -8.01 8.13
C ARG A 48 2.72 -6.77 9.01
N ILE A 49 3.31 -6.85 10.20
CA ILE A 49 3.33 -5.72 11.13
C ILE A 49 4.08 -4.62 10.39
N PRO A 50 3.45 -3.45 10.18
CA PRO A 50 4.12 -2.39 9.48
C PRO A 50 5.36 -1.95 10.28
N PRO A 51 6.43 -1.51 9.59
CA PRO A 51 7.65 -1.10 10.26
C PRO A 51 7.35 0.00 11.28
N LYS A 52 8.15 0.07 12.34
CA LYS A 52 7.96 1.05 13.44
C LYS A 52 7.82 2.48 12.89
N THR A 53 8.58 2.80 11.84
CA THR A 53 8.50 4.06 11.10
C THR A 53 7.12 4.36 10.51
N TRP A 54 6.44 3.36 9.92
CA TRP A 54 5.07 3.56 9.40
C TRP A 54 4.08 3.85 10.53
N ARG A 55 4.19 3.12 11.64
CA ARG A 55 3.37 3.39 12.83
C ARG A 55 3.59 4.80 13.36
N GLU A 56 4.83 5.24 13.42
CA GLU A 56 5.20 6.61 13.83
C GLU A 56 4.70 7.67 12.84
N CYS A 57 4.78 7.43 11.54
CA CYS A 57 4.22 8.33 10.52
C CYS A 57 2.71 8.46 10.65
N ILE A 58 2.01 7.33 10.82
CA ILE A 58 0.57 7.31 11.08
C ILE A 58 0.27 8.12 12.35
N LYS A 59 0.96 7.82 13.46
CA LYS A 59 0.79 8.56 14.71
C LYS A 59 0.93 10.08 14.50
N LYS A 60 1.97 10.55 13.82
CA LYS A 60 2.17 11.98 13.51
C LYS A 60 1.05 12.59 12.64
N VAL A 61 0.49 11.82 11.70
CA VAL A 61 -0.60 12.27 10.82
C VAL A 61 -1.94 12.32 11.55
N TRP A 62 -2.21 11.36 12.44
CA TRP A 62 -3.48 11.26 13.17
C TRP A 62 -3.51 12.04 14.49
N GLU A 63 -2.35 12.43 15.03
CA GLU A 63 -2.27 13.25 16.24
C GLU A 63 -2.63 14.73 16.00
N VAL A 64 -2.55 15.19 14.76
CA VAL A 64 -2.87 16.59 14.41
C VAL A 64 -4.24 16.63 13.76
N ASP A 65 -5.20 17.32 14.38
CA ASP A 65 -6.49 17.61 13.74
C ASP A 65 -6.27 18.71 12.69
N PRO A 66 -6.36 18.41 11.37
CA PRO A 66 -6.20 19.42 10.34
C PRO A 66 -7.35 20.44 10.31
N LEU A 67 -8.44 20.18 11.04
CA LEU A 67 -9.57 21.08 11.19
C LEU A 67 -9.47 21.96 12.43
N GLU A 68 -8.36 21.94 13.16
CA GLU A 68 -8.11 22.91 14.23
C GLU A 68 -7.25 24.07 13.72
N CYS A 69 -7.70 25.31 13.94
CA CYS A 69 -6.92 26.48 13.55
C CYS A 69 -5.66 26.60 14.44
N PRO A 70 -4.44 26.65 13.87
CA PRO A 70 -3.19 26.70 14.64
C PRO A 70 -2.95 28.03 15.38
N LYS A 71 -3.77 29.06 15.12
CA LYS A 71 -3.65 30.38 15.78
C LYS A 71 -4.64 30.58 16.92
N CYS A 72 -5.88 30.12 16.74
CA CYS A 72 -6.98 30.37 17.68
C CYS A 72 -7.66 29.11 18.21
N HIS A 73 -7.22 27.92 17.80
CA HIS A 73 -7.74 26.62 18.24
C HIS A 73 -9.24 26.39 17.96
N ALA A 74 -9.84 27.22 17.10
CA ALA A 74 -11.23 27.06 16.69
C ALA A 74 -11.35 25.97 15.62
N GLY A 75 -12.48 25.26 15.63
CA GLY A 75 -12.84 24.28 14.61
C GLY A 75 -13.10 24.92 13.25
N MET A 76 -12.44 24.40 12.22
CA MET A 76 -12.56 24.78 10.82
C MET A 76 -13.56 23.85 10.12
N LYS A 77 -14.18 24.35 9.04
CA LYS A 77 -15.10 23.58 8.19
C LYS A 77 -14.55 23.50 6.78
N ILE A 78 -14.70 22.35 6.15
CA ILE A 78 -14.40 22.17 4.72
C ILE A 78 -15.49 22.87 3.92
N ILE A 79 -15.12 23.88 3.11
CA ILE A 79 -16.05 24.65 2.29
C ILE A 79 -16.14 24.08 0.87
N SER A 80 -15.03 23.61 0.31
CA SER A 80 -14.97 23.06 -1.03
C SER A 80 -13.78 22.11 -1.20
N PHE A 81 -13.83 21.29 -2.24
CA PHE A 81 -12.71 20.48 -2.70
C PHE A 81 -12.15 21.08 -3.98
N ILE A 82 -10.84 21.29 -4.02
CA ILE A 82 -10.12 21.77 -5.20
C ILE A 82 -9.43 20.56 -5.84
N THR A 83 -9.84 20.22 -7.06
CA THR A 83 -9.32 19.08 -7.81
C THR A 83 -8.45 19.54 -8.97
N GLY A 84 -7.63 18.64 -9.53
CA GLY A 84 -6.77 18.94 -10.69
C GLY A 84 -7.51 19.35 -11.96
N SER A 85 -8.84 19.24 -12.00
CA SER A 85 -9.70 19.79 -13.05
C SER A 85 -9.87 21.32 -13.00
N GLN A 86 -9.40 21.99 -11.94
CA GLN A 86 -9.53 23.44 -11.74
C GLN A 86 -8.15 24.15 -11.70
N PRO A 87 -7.33 24.06 -12.77
CA PRO A 87 -5.96 24.59 -12.74
C PRO A 87 -5.91 26.10 -12.51
N GLU A 88 -6.89 26.86 -13.00
CA GLU A 88 -6.92 28.32 -12.82
C GLU A 88 -7.17 28.73 -11.37
N VAL A 89 -8.06 28.04 -10.66
CA VAL A 89 -8.32 28.29 -9.23
C VAL A 89 -7.09 27.97 -8.41
N ILE A 90 -6.45 26.83 -8.69
CA ILE A 90 -5.19 26.42 -8.05
C ILE A 90 -4.12 27.50 -8.27
N ARG A 91 -3.97 27.98 -9.52
CA ARG A 91 -3.01 29.03 -9.86
C ARG A 91 -3.29 30.33 -9.08
N GLN A 92 -4.52 30.82 -9.09
CA GLN A 92 -4.90 32.05 -8.40
C GLN A 92 -4.60 31.99 -6.89
N ILE A 93 -4.91 30.86 -6.25
CA ILE A 93 -4.63 30.66 -4.81
C ILE A 93 -3.12 30.67 -4.56
N LEU A 94 -2.34 29.93 -5.36
CA LEU A 94 -0.90 29.84 -5.18
C LEU A 94 -0.20 31.17 -5.46
N GLU A 95 -0.66 31.94 -6.45
CA GLU A 95 -0.15 33.29 -6.72
C GLU A 95 -0.44 34.25 -5.56
N HIS A 96 -1.66 34.23 -5.01
CA HIS A 96 -2.02 35.05 -3.86
C HIS A 96 -1.17 34.74 -2.61
N LEU A 97 -0.83 33.46 -2.42
CA LEU A 97 0.03 33.02 -1.32
C LEU A 97 1.53 33.23 -1.59
N GLY A 98 1.93 33.67 -2.78
CA GLY A 98 3.34 33.76 -3.19
C GLY A 98 4.04 32.41 -3.34
N LEU A 99 3.27 31.32 -3.46
CA LEU A 99 3.75 29.94 -3.57
C LEU A 99 3.83 29.44 -5.02
N TRP A 100 3.51 30.30 -5.99
CA TRP A 100 3.61 29.96 -7.41
C TRP A 100 5.08 29.96 -7.87
N GLU A 101 5.80 28.89 -7.55
CA GLU A 101 7.14 28.64 -8.09
C GLU A 101 7.03 27.95 -9.45
N LYS A 102 7.84 28.40 -10.42
CA LYS A 102 7.97 27.66 -11.70
C LYS A 102 8.46 26.26 -11.34
N SER A 103 7.61 25.26 -11.58
CA SER A 103 7.89 23.86 -11.27
C SER A 103 9.30 23.51 -11.75
N ARG A 104 10.21 23.26 -10.79
CA ARG A 104 11.54 22.78 -11.13
C ARG A 104 11.34 21.41 -11.76
N SER A 105 11.92 21.19 -12.93
CA SER A 105 11.92 19.86 -13.53
C SER A 105 12.42 18.87 -12.47
N PRO A 106 11.72 17.74 -12.26
CA PRO A 106 12.20 16.73 -11.32
C PRO A 106 13.66 16.42 -11.64
N PRO A 107 14.50 16.15 -10.63
CA PRO A 107 15.90 15.84 -10.86
C PRO A 107 15.98 14.74 -11.91
N LYS A 108 16.87 14.91 -12.90
CA LYS A 108 17.10 13.90 -13.93
C LYS A 108 17.33 12.58 -13.21
N ARG A 109 16.55 11.55 -13.55
CA ARG A 109 16.72 10.21 -12.98
C ARG A 109 18.21 9.86 -13.14
N PRO A 110 18.93 9.54 -12.04
CA PRO A 110 20.29 9.08 -12.19
C PRO A 110 20.27 7.90 -13.16
N GLN A 111 21.23 7.89 -14.08
CA GLN A 111 21.35 6.76 -15.00
C GLN A 111 21.42 5.49 -14.16
N PRO A 112 20.73 4.40 -14.56
CA PRO A 112 20.86 3.14 -13.84
C PRO A 112 22.35 2.82 -13.77
N PHE A 113 22.90 2.79 -12.55
CA PHE A 113 24.27 2.31 -12.39
C PHE A 113 24.27 0.86 -12.86
N GLN A 114 25.16 0.53 -13.78
CA GLN A 114 25.08 -0.74 -14.50
C GLN A 114 25.51 -1.95 -13.66
N ASP A 115 25.97 -1.76 -12.42
CA ASP A 115 26.46 -2.86 -11.60
C ASP A 115 25.81 -2.88 -10.21
N VAL A 116 24.47 -3.02 -10.15
CA VAL A 116 23.84 -3.48 -8.90
C VAL A 116 24.28 -4.93 -8.70
N ILE A 117 25.45 -5.15 -8.12
CA ILE A 117 25.75 -6.45 -7.53
C ILE A 117 24.81 -6.57 -6.34
N GLN A 118 23.70 -7.29 -6.53
CA GLN A 118 22.88 -7.74 -5.42
C GLN A 118 23.70 -8.80 -4.69
N GLU A 119 24.56 -8.36 -3.77
CA GLU A 119 25.11 -9.28 -2.79
C GLU A 119 23.94 -9.86 -2.01
N PRO A 120 23.79 -11.19 -1.96
CA PRO A 120 22.86 -11.82 -1.05
C PRO A 120 23.16 -11.26 0.34
N ILE A 121 22.16 -10.68 0.98
CA ILE A 121 22.31 -10.28 2.38
C ILE A 121 22.49 -11.58 3.14
N ASP A 122 23.71 -11.87 3.56
CA ASP A 122 23.99 -12.93 4.52
C ASP A 122 23.45 -12.43 5.87
N ASP A 123 22.16 -12.65 6.07
CA ASP A 123 21.43 -12.26 7.28
C ASP A 123 21.97 -13.01 8.52
N GLY A 124 22.95 -13.92 8.40
CA GLY A 124 23.57 -14.62 9.53
C GLY A 124 22.62 -15.57 10.27
N TRP A 125 21.42 -15.80 9.72
CA TRP A 125 20.40 -16.70 10.26
C TRP A 125 20.49 -18.06 9.56
N PRO A 126 20.91 -19.13 10.26
CA PRO A 126 21.06 -20.45 9.66
C PRO A 126 19.70 -21.16 9.59
N ALA A 127 18.80 -20.78 8.67
CA ALA A 127 17.58 -21.56 8.41
C ALA A 127 16.74 -21.18 7.16
N HIS A 128 17.25 -20.48 6.14
CA HIS A 128 16.45 -20.24 4.93
C HIS A 128 17.22 -20.52 3.64
N GLU A 129 17.54 -21.80 3.41
CA GLU A 129 17.67 -22.31 2.05
C GLU A 129 16.25 -22.53 1.50
N GLU A 130 15.66 -21.52 0.85
CA GLU A 130 14.56 -21.78 -0.08
C GLU A 130 15.15 -22.21 -1.43
N PRO A 131 14.77 -23.38 -1.97
CA PRO A 131 15.27 -23.82 -3.27
C PRO A 131 14.77 -22.86 -4.35
N PHE A 132 15.71 -22.26 -5.08
CA PHE A 132 15.44 -21.50 -6.29
C PHE A 132 14.77 -22.43 -7.31
N CYS A 133 13.47 -22.29 -7.53
CA CYS A 133 12.83 -22.91 -8.69
C CYS A 133 13.29 -22.17 -9.95
N THR A 134 14.25 -22.76 -10.67
CA THR A 134 14.59 -22.37 -12.04
C THR A 134 13.42 -22.75 -12.95
N VAL A 135 12.73 -21.76 -13.51
CA VAL A 135 11.73 -21.97 -14.56
C VAL A 135 12.50 -22.05 -15.88
N ASN A 136 12.50 -23.24 -16.50
CA ASN A 136 12.86 -23.43 -17.91
C ASN A 136 11.66 -23.10 -18.80
#